data_AF-A0A2V3DTF8-F1
#
_entry.id   AF-A0A2V3DTF8-F1
#
_cell.length_a   1.000
_cell.length_b   1.000
_cell.length_c   1.000
_cell.angle_alpha   90.00
_cell.angle_beta   90.00
_cell.angle_gamma   90.00
#
_symmetry.space_group_name_H-M   'P 1'
#
loop_
_entity.id
_entity.type
_entity.pdbx_description
1 polymer ?
#
loop_
_entity_poly.entity_id
_entity_poly.type
_entity_poly.pdbx_seq_one_letter_code
_entity_poly.pdbx_strand_id
1 'polypeptide(L)' 'MLFAGDVLEEGAPASVELESSVPGWAAVLDRLAKMGGKYSIMVPGHGNPVGAEFAAAMAVHFWARWQRNS' A
#
# COMPACT_ATOMS: atom_id res chain seq x y z
N MET A 1 0.96 5.33 15.59
CA MET A 1 0.20 5.68 14.38
C MET A 1 1.16 6.23 13.33
N LEU A 2 0.95 5.90 12.06
CA LEU A 2 1.74 6.36 10.91
C LEU A 2 0.79 6.93 9.85
N PHE A 3 1.08 8.12 9.31
CA PHE A 3 0.39 8.64 8.13
C PHE A 3 1.11 8.17 6.88
N ALA A 4 0.42 7.40 6.03
CA ALA A 4 0.98 6.79 4.82
C ALA A 4 0.62 7.54 3.53
N GLY A 5 -0.37 8.45 3.59
CA GLY A 5 -0.90 9.13 2.41
C GLY A 5 -1.40 8.15 1.36
N ASP A 6 -1.38 8.55 0.09
CA ASP A 6 -1.91 7.79 -1.05
C ASP A 6 -1.04 6.59 -1.47
N VAL A 7 0.06 6.32 -0.74
CA VAL A 7 0.74 5.02 -0.87
C VAL A 7 -0.16 3.89 -0.35
N LEU A 8 -1.08 4.21 0.56
CA LEU A 8 -2.09 3.30 1.07
C LEU A 8 -3.47 3.86 0.69
N GLU A 9 -4.29 3.06 0.03
CA GLU A 9 -5.58 3.51 -0.54
C GLU A 9 -6.71 2.57 -0.10
N GLU A 10 -7.62 3.08 0.74
CA GLU A 10 -8.81 2.34 1.19
C GLU A 10 -10.11 2.93 0.65
N GLY A 11 -10.15 4.27 0.50
CA GLY A 11 -11.33 4.98 0.02
C GLY A 11 -11.67 4.78 -1.46
N ALA A 12 -10.71 4.32 -2.27
CA ALA A 12 -10.91 4.02 -3.69
C ALA A 12 -9.84 3.01 -4.18
N PRO A 13 -10.07 2.34 -5.32
CA PRO A 13 -9.00 1.61 -5.99
C PRO A 13 -7.82 2.52 -6.30
N ALA A 14 -6.61 2.05 -6.03
CA ALA A 14 -5.40 2.80 -6.31
C ALA A 14 -5.28 3.16 -7.80
N SER A 15 -5.11 4.46 -8.10
CA SER A 15 -4.88 4.93 -9.47
C SER A 15 -3.44 4.61 -9.88
N VAL A 16 -3.27 3.95 -11.01
CA VAL A 16 -1.96 3.57 -11.55
C VAL A 16 -1.86 4.15 -12.94
N GLU A 17 -1.03 5.17 -13.08
CA GLU A 17 -0.77 5.87 -14.34
C GLU A 17 0.50 5.37 -15.02
N LEU A 18 0.80 5.88 -16.21
CA LEU A 18 1.96 5.47 -17.02
C LEU A 18 3.29 5.67 -16.26
N GLU A 19 3.39 6.73 -15.47
CA GLU A 19 4.55 7.10 -14.67
C GLU A 19 4.63 6.38 -13.31
N SER A 20 3.58 5.64 -12.93
CA SER A 20 3.54 4.95 -11.64
C SER A 20 4.48 3.74 -11.63
N SER A 21 5.36 3.67 -10.63
CA SER A 21 6.20 2.48 -10.42
C SER A 21 5.42 1.41 -9.66
N VAL A 22 4.74 0.50 -10.38
CA VAL A 22 4.05 -0.66 -9.79
C VAL A 22 4.96 -1.50 -8.87
N PRO A 23 6.19 -1.91 -9.28
CA PRO A 23 7.07 -2.68 -8.40
C PRO A 23 7.61 -1.83 -7.23
N GLY A 24 7.83 -0.53 -7.44
CA GLY A 24 8.22 0.39 -6.37
C GLY A 24 7.13 0.54 -5.31
N TRP A 25 5.88 0.63 -5.74
CA TRP A 25 4.72 0.72 -4.86
C TRP A 25 4.59 -0.54 -4.00
N ALA A 26 4.65 -1.72 -4.63
CA ALA A 26 4.63 -3.00 -3.91
C ALA A 26 5.73 -3.09 -2.84
N ALA A 27 6.96 -2.68 -3.19
CA ALA A 27 8.09 -2.70 -2.27
C ALA A 27 7.95 -1.72 -1.09
N VAL A 28 7.31 -0.56 -1.29
CA VAL A 28 7.04 0.38 -0.18
C VAL A 28 5.95 -0.19 0.73
N LEU A 29 4.89 -0.78 0.18
CA LEU A 29 3.84 -1.44 0.96
C LEU A 29 4.39 -2.58 1.84
N ASP A 30 5.31 -3.39 1.32
CA ASP A 30 6.01 -4.42 2.10
C ASP A 30 6.80 -3.82 3.29
N ARG A 31 7.40 -2.64 3.11
CA ARG A 31 8.09 -1.94 4.19
C ARG A 31 7.12 -1.38 5.22
N LEU A 32 5.98 -0.82 4.78
CA LEU A 32 4.92 -0.35 5.67
C LEU A 32 4.41 -1.50 6.55
N ALA A 33 4.08 -2.64 5.96
CA ALA A 33 3.59 -3.82 6.69
C ALA A 33 4.54 -4.26 7.81
N LYS A 34 5.85 -4.24 7.57
CA LYS A 34 6.88 -4.60 8.56
C LYS A 34 6.97 -3.63 9.73
N MET A 35 6.42 -2.41 9.61
CA MET A 35 6.40 -1.44 10.71
C MET A 35 5.22 -1.62 11.68
N GLY A 36 4.34 -2.60 11.46
CA GLY A 36 3.14 -2.84 12.28
C GLY A 36 3.41 -2.99 13.78
N GLY A 37 4.56 -3.54 14.16
CA GLY A 37 4.96 -3.65 15.57
C GLY A 37 5.20 -2.31 16.27
N LYS A 38 5.55 -1.26 15.52
CA LYS A 38 5.75 0.11 16.04
C LYS A 38 4.52 1.00 15.78
N TYR A 39 3.83 0.77 14.67
CA TYR A 39 2.68 1.56 14.26
C TYR A 39 1.51 0.62 13.93
N SER A 40 0.67 0.35 14.94
CA SER A 40 -0.51 -0.51 14.81
C SER A 40 -1.65 0.09 13.98
N ILE A 41 -1.62 1.41 13.73
CA ILE A 41 -2.60 2.13 12.91
C ILE A 41 -1.82 2.89 11.82
N MET A 42 -2.22 2.67 10.58
CA MET A 42 -1.78 3.37 9.37
C MET A 42 -2.96 4.18 8.82
N VAL A 43 -2.72 5.45 8.52
CA VAL A 43 -3.74 6.38 8.01
C VAL A 43 -3.50 6.60 6.51
N PRO A 44 -4.40 6.12 5.63
CA PRO A 44 -4.42 6.42 4.20
C PRO A 44 -4.56 7.92 3.92
N GLY A 45 -4.30 8.34 2.68
CA GLY A 45 -4.72 9.67 2.22
C GLY A 45 -6.24 9.78 2.11
N HIS A 46 -6.91 8.67 1.71
CA HIS A 46 -8.37 8.57 1.60
C HIS A 46 -8.92 7.28 2.25
N GLY A 47 -10.03 7.41 2.95
CA GLY A 47 -10.73 6.30 3.62
C GLY A 47 -10.47 6.24 5.12
N ASN A 48 -10.68 5.06 5.71
CA ASN A 48 -10.56 4.84 7.14
C ASN A 48 -9.13 4.45 7.55
N PRO A 49 -8.71 4.72 8.80
CA PRO A 49 -7.49 4.15 9.35
C PRO A 49 -7.52 2.61 9.31
N VAL A 50 -6.39 2.00 8.98
CA VAL A 50 -6.25 0.55 8.81
C VAL A 50 -5.04 -0.02 9.57
N GLY A 51 -5.00 -1.35 9.68
CA GLY A 51 -3.86 -2.08 10.24
C GLY A 51 -2.72 -2.30 9.24
N ALA A 52 -1.59 -2.81 9.74
CA ALA A 52 -0.42 -3.13 8.93
C ALA A 52 -0.67 -4.28 7.94
N GLU A 53 -1.64 -5.15 8.25
CA GLU A 53 -2.08 -6.26 7.41
C GLU A 53 -2.71 -5.77 6.12
N PHE A 54 -3.34 -4.59 6.13
CA PHE A 54 -3.88 -3.96 4.92
C PHE A 54 -2.75 -3.60 3.94
N ALA A 55 -1.64 -3.04 4.45
CA ALA A 55 -0.45 -2.77 3.64
C ALA A 55 0.11 -4.05 3.00
N ALA A 56 0.16 -5.16 3.75
CA ALA A 56 0.61 -6.45 3.24
C ALA A 56 -0.30 -6.99 2.13
N ALA A 57 -1.63 -6.89 2.31
CA ALA A 57 -2.59 -7.33 1.31
C ALA A 57 -2.50 -6.51 0.01
N MET A 58 -2.34 -5.19 0.12
CA MET A 58 -2.09 -4.34 -1.04
C MET A 58 -0.76 -4.67 -1.72
N ALA A 59 0.31 -4.95 -0.98
CA ALA A 59 1.60 -5.34 -1.56
C ALA A 59 1.45 -6.59 -2.46
N VAL A 60 0.72 -7.60 -1.98
CA VAL A 60 0.39 -8.80 -2.75
C VAL A 60 -0.38 -8.45 -4.02
N HIS A 61 -1.38 -7.57 -3.93
CA HIS A 61 -2.15 -7.11 -5.09
C HIS A 61 -1.26 -6.46 -6.16
N PHE A 62 -0.37 -5.55 -5.75
CA PHE A 62 0.53 -4.84 -6.66
C PHE A 62 1.60 -5.75 -7.26
N TRP A 63 2.16 -6.68 -6.48
CA TRP A 63 3.09 -7.69 -7.01
C TRP A 63 2.41 -8.58 -8.06
N ALA A 64 1.19 -9.03 -7.79
CA ALA A 64 0.42 -9.82 -8.76
C ALA A 64 0.07 -9.01 -10.02
N ARG A 65 -0.19 -7.71 -9.89
CA ARG A 65 -0.41 -6.82 -11.05
C ARG A 65 0.84 -6.66 -11.90
N TRP A 66 2.00 -6.46 -11.28
CA TRP A 66 3.27 -6.35 -12.00
C TRP A 66 3.58 -7.61 -12.80
N GLN A 67 3.51 -8.78 -12.16
CA GLN A 67 3.81 -10.07 -12.79
C GLN A 67 2.93 -10.41 -14.01
N ARG A 68 1.70 -9.88 -14.08
CA ARG A 68 0.80 -10.10 -15.20
C ARG A 68 1.08 -9.20 -16.41
N ASN A 69 1.76 -8.07 -16.19
CA ASN A 69 1.94 -7.01 -17.18
C ASN A 69 3.42 -6.78 -17.56
N SER A 70 4.34 -7.61 -17.03
CA SER A 70 5.79 -7.55 -17.24
C SER A 70 6.27 -8.56 -18.26
#